data_AF-A0A7S3P3J7-F1
#
_entry.id   AF-A0A7S3P3J7-F1
#
_cell.length_a   1.000
_cell.length_b   1.000
_cell.length_c   1.000
_cell.angle_alpha   90.00
_cell.angle_beta   90.00
_cell.angle_gamma   90.00
#
_symmetry.space_group_name_H-M   'P 1'
#
loop_
_entity.id
_entity.type
_entity.pdbx_description
1 polymer ?
#
loop_
_entity_poly.entity_id
_entity_poly.type
_entity_poly.pdbx_seq_one_letter_code
_entity_poly.pdbx_strand_id
1 'polypeptide(L)'
;MSYRGGRIAPKELLTYIFMNTRDGTATESIRVIADSEGYVGKRQKKMIKTLVRKGWGKNEIFYEMQRVFGNDVVTENKAFDDESKPLLTAGVVLLPILFCGSLFLLRQARRIRLEMAISQTREAQKIRLEQIKASVGQGATKWSDKQHEGDFKSTSSDEQQIDHSGSDPDFNTERVSKIDKNLKKEIFKKL
;
A
#
# COMPACT_ATOMS: atom_id res chain seq x y z
N MET A 1 -13.46 -8.80 -17.42
CA MET A 1 -13.35 -10.18 -17.91
C MET A 1 -13.96 -11.10 -16.86
N SER A 2 -15.14 -11.62 -17.15
CA SER A 2 -15.90 -12.56 -16.30
C SER A 2 -15.10 -13.86 -16.14
N TYR A 3 -14.94 -14.35 -14.91
CA TYR A 3 -14.39 -15.69 -14.67
C TYR A 3 -15.29 -16.72 -15.35
N ARG A 4 -14.90 -17.18 -16.55
CA ARG A 4 -15.33 -18.47 -17.08
C ARG A 4 -14.61 -19.53 -16.24
N GLY A 5 -15.13 -19.78 -15.03
CA GLY A 5 -14.78 -20.98 -14.28
C GLY A 5 -15.01 -22.19 -15.18
N GLY A 6 -14.00 -23.05 -15.27
CA GLY A 6 -14.07 -24.25 -16.11
C GLY A 6 -15.37 -24.99 -15.84
N ARG A 7 -16.25 -25.07 -16.84
CA ARG A 7 -17.53 -25.76 -16.71
C ARG A 7 -17.22 -27.24 -16.50
N ILE A 8 -17.30 -27.69 -15.25
CA ILE A 8 -17.32 -29.11 -14.92
C ILE A 8 -18.44 -29.74 -15.76
N ALA A 9 -18.14 -30.83 -16.46
CA ALA A 9 -19.15 -31.44 -17.30
C ALA A 9 -20.35 -31.86 -16.43
N PRO A 10 -21.62 -31.71 -16.89
CA PRO A 10 -22.79 -32.03 -16.08
C PRO A 10 -22.77 -33.45 -15.49
N LYS A 11 -22.15 -34.40 -16.20
CA LYS A 11 -21.93 -35.78 -15.72
C LYS A 11 -20.95 -35.84 -14.55
N GLU A 12 -19.83 -35.12 -14.65
CA GLU A 12 -18.81 -35.07 -13.59
C GLU A 12 -19.36 -34.37 -12.35
N LEU A 13 -20.09 -33.26 -12.53
CA LEU A 13 -20.74 -32.56 -11.43
C LEU A 13 -21.77 -33.44 -10.72
N LEU A 14 -22.57 -34.18 -11.48
CA LEU A 14 -23.56 -35.10 -10.94
C LEU A 14 -22.91 -36.21 -10.09
N THR A 15 -21.87 -36.87 -10.65
CA THR A 15 -21.11 -37.90 -9.93
C THR A 15 -20.48 -37.33 -8.66
N TYR A 16 -19.87 -36.15 -8.76
CA TYR A 16 -19.25 -35.49 -7.62
C TYR A 16 -20.25 -35.25 -6.49
N ILE A 17 -21.41 -34.67 -6.79
CA ILE A 17 -22.44 -34.38 -5.79
C ILE A 17 -22.94 -35.69 -5.17
N PHE A 18 -23.19 -36.72 -5.97
CA PHE A 18 -23.62 -38.01 -5.43
C PHE A 18 -22.61 -38.66 -4.49
N MET A 19 -21.31 -38.54 -4.77
CA MET A 19 -20.25 -39.11 -3.92
C MET A 19 -20.04 -38.32 -2.62
N ASN A 20 -20.31 -37.01 -2.63
CA ASN A 20 -20.04 -36.12 -1.50
C ASN A 20 -21.29 -35.79 -0.66
N THR A 21 -22.47 -36.21 -1.10
CA THR A 21 -23.70 -36.12 -0.31
C THR A 21 -24.04 -37.48 0.28
N ARG A 22 -24.25 -37.51 1.59
CA ARG A 22 -24.64 -38.71 2.32
C ARG A 22 -26.07 -38.62 2.83
N ASP A 23 -26.72 -39.78 2.87
CA ASP A 23 -28.07 -39.95 3.38
C ASP A 23 -28.02 -40.03 4.91
N GLY A 24 -28.57 -39.01 5.58
CA GLY A 24 -28.63 -38.93 7.04
C GLY A 24 -29.73 -39.79 7.66
N THR A 25 -30.64 -40.34 6.85
CA THR A 25 -31.79 -41.12 7.34
C THR A 25 -31.47 -42.58 7.64
N ALA A 26 -30.29 -43.06 7.23
CA ALA A 26 -29.90 -44.45 7.40
C ALA A 26 -29.46 -44.72 8.85
N THR A 27 -30.17 -45.64 9.52
CA THR A 27 -29.96 -46.00 10.94
C THR A 27 -28.66 -46.75 11.23
N GLU A 28 -28.08 -47.45 10.23
CA GLU A 28 -26.98 -48.40 10.45
C GLU A 28 -25.65 -47.99 9.81
N SER A 29 -25.65 -47.02 8.90
CA SER A 29 -24.44 -46.40 8.33
C SER A 29 -24.83 -45.21 7.47
N ILE A 30 -24.13 -44.09 7.65
CA ILE A 30 -24.27 -42.91 6.80
C ILE A 30 -23.77 -43.29 5.40
N ARG A 31 -24.70 -43.71 4.53
CA ARG A 31 -24.42 -44.18 3.18
C ARG A 31 -24.37 -43.03 2.19
N VAL A 32 -23.56 -43.18 1.16
CA VAL A 32 -23.51 -42.23 0.04
C VAL A 32 -24.86 -42.23 -0.67
N ILE A 33 -25.38 -41.05 -1.05
CA ILE A 33 -26.70 -40.95 -1.72
C ILE A 33 -26.74 -41.81 -2.97
N ALA A 34 -25.62 -41.97 -3.68
CA ALA A 34 -25.50 -42.86 -4.83
C ALA A 34 -26.10 -44.26 -4.59
N ASP A 35 -25.92 -44.81 -3.39
CA ASP A 35 -26.34 -46.17 -3.02
C ASP A 35 -27.71 -46.19 -2.30
N SER A 36 -28.30 -45.03 -2.02
CA SER A 36 -29.60 -44.95 -1.35
C SER A 36 -30.74 -45.31 -2.31
N GLU A 37 -31.39 -46.44 -2.05
CA GLU A 37 -32.56 -46.94 -2.79
C GLU A 37 -33.90 -46.61 -2.10
N GLY A 38 -33.84 -45.97 -0.93
CA GLY A 38 -35.02 -45.55 -0.16
C GLY A 38 -35.84 -44.48 -0.88
N TYR A 39 -37.10 -44.30 -0.46
CA TYR A 39 -37.99 -43.28 -1.03
C TYR A 39 -37.38 -41.87 -0.97
N VAL A 40 -36.78 -41.54 0.18
CA VAL A 40 -36.11 -40.25 0.41
C VAL A 40 -34.87 -40.11 -0.49
N GLY A 41 -33.99 -41.12 -0.54
CA GLY A 41 -32.83 -41.13 -1.43
C GLY A 41 -33.19 -40.98 -2.91
N LYS A 42 -34.28 -41.61 -3.37
CA LYS A 42 -34.79 -41.45 -4.74
C LYS A 42 -35.24 -40.01 -5.02
N ARG A 43 -35.91 -39.35 -4.06
CA ARG A 43 -36.28 -37.93 -4.17
C ARG A 43 -35.06 -37.03 -4.21
N GLN A 44 -34.09 -37.26 -3.33
CA GLN A 44 -32.83 -36.52 -3.29
C GLN A 44 -32.07 -36.64 -4.62
N LYS A 45 -31.90 -37.86 -5.15
CA LYS A 45 -31.30 -38.11 -6.48
C LYS A 45 -32.02 -37.36 -7.61
N LYS A 46 -33.36 -37.37 -7.60
CA LYS A 46 -34.17 -36.68 -8.62
C LYS A 46 -33.99 -35.17 -8.55
N MET A 47 -33.92 -34.61 -7.35
CA MET A 47 -33.69 -33.18 -7.13
C MET A 47 -32.31 -32.76 -7.65
N ILE A 48 -31.25 -33.47 -7.25
CA ILE A 48 -29.88 -33.19 -7.73
C ILE A 48 -29.81 -33.22 -9.25
N LYS A 49 -30.36 -34.27 -9.90
CA LYS A 49 -30.41 -34.36 -11.38
C LYS A 49 -31.13 -33.16 -12.01
N THR A 50 -32.18 -32.67 -11.37
CA THR A 50 -32.96 -31.52 -11.85
C THR A 50 -32.16 -30.23 -11.74
N LEU A 51 -31.47 -30.00 -10.61
CA LEU A 51 -30.66 -28.80 -10.40
C LEU A 51 -29.45 -28.77 -11.34
N VAL A 52 -28.76 -29.90 -11.52
CA VAL A 52 -27.66 -30.03 -12.50
C VAL A 52 -28.17 -29.72 -13.92
N ARG A 53 -29.34 -30.23 -14.31
CA ARG A 53 -29.93 -29.95 -15.64
C ARG A 53 -30.29 -28.46 -15.81
N LYS A 54 -30.68 -27.78 -14.73
CA LYS A 54 -30.93 -26.34 -14.71
C LYS A 54 -29.64 -25.50 -14.74
N GLY A 55 -28.46 -26.13 -14.70
CA GLY A 55 -27.17 -25.44 -14.74
C GLY A 55 -26.75 -24.83 -13.41
N TRP A 56 -27.27 -25.33 -12.29
CA TRP A 56 -26.87 -24.86 -10.96
C TRP A 56 -25.43 -25.27 -10.66
N GLY A 57 -24.72 -24.39 -9.95
CA GLY A 57 -23.36 -24.60 -9.47
C GLY A 57 -23.29 -25.62 -8.33
N LYS A 58 -22.10 -26.14 -8.10
CA LYS A 58 -21.83 -27.17 -7.09
C LYS A 58 -22.28 -26.74 -5.68
N ASN A 59 -21.82 -25.56 -5.23
CA ASN A 59 -22.16 -24.99 -3.93
C ASN A 59 -23.67 -24.74 -3.81
N GLU A 60 -24.29 -24.17 -4.85
CA GLU A 60 -25.73 -23.90 -4.89
C GLU A 60 -26.56 -25.18 -4.71
N ILE A 61 -26.15 -26.28 -5.34
CA ILE A 61 -26.84 -27.57 -5.19
C ILE A 61 -26.72 -28.09 -3.76
N PHE A 62 -25.54 -28.03 -3.13
CA PHE A 62 -25.39 -28.48 -1.75
C PHE A 62 -26.23 -27.64 -0.77
N TYR A 63 -26.23 -26.32 -0.92
CA TYR A 63 -27.07 -25.45 -0.10
C TYR A 63 -28.56 -25.75 -0.26
N GLU A 64 -29.01 -25.94 -1.50
CA GLU A 64 -30.41 -26.21 -1.78
C GLU A 64 -30.83 -27.60 -1.27
N MET A 65 -29.94 -28.59 -1.33
CA MET A 65 -30.16 -29.92 -0.75
C MET A 65 -30.29 -29.86 0.78
N GLN A 66 -29.41 -29.11 1.47
CA GLN A 66 -29.51 -28.89 2.90
C GLN A 66 -30.77 -28.09 3.28
N ARG A 67 -31.17 -27.12 2.47
CA ARG A 67 -32.38 -26.30 2.71
C ARG A 67 -33.67 -27.13 2.63
N VAL A 68 -33.76 -28.04 1.66
CA VAL A 68 -35.00 -28.82 1.41
C VAL A 68 -35.09 -30.05 2.30
N PHE A 69 -33.98 -30.76 2.50
CA PHE A 69 -33.97 -32.03 3.23
C PHE A 69 -33.42 -31.92 4.65
N GLY A 70 -32.82 -30.78 5.03
CA GLY A 70 -32.34 -30.53 6.38
C GLY A 70 -31.39 -31.62 6.87
N ASN A 71 -31.77 -32.24 7.98
CA ASN A 71 -30.99 -33.27 8.67
C ASN A 71 -30.91 -34.61 7.90
N ASP A 72 -31.77 -34.81 6.90
CA ASP A 72 -31.78 -36.03 6.08
C ASP A 72 -30.62 -36.07 5.08
N VAL A 73 -29.85 -34.98 4.97
CA VAL A 73 -28.73 -34.83 4.06
C VAL A 73 -27.50 -34.31 4.81
N VAL A 74 -26.44 -35.10 4.81
CA VAL A 74 -25.14 -34.70 5.35
C VAL A 74 -24.17 -34.47 4.20
N THR A 75 -23.64 -33.25 4.11
CA THR A 75 -22.60 -32.88 3.13
C THR A 75 -21.32 -32.57 3.88
N GLU A 76 -20.20 -33.12 3.45
CA GLU A 76 -18.92 -32.83 4.09
C GLU A 76 -18.49 -31.37 3.83
N ASN A 77 -17.97 -30.68 4.85
CA ASN A 77 -17.49 -29.30 4.72
C ASN A 77 -16.40 -29.14 3.64
N LYS A 78 -15.66 -30.21 3.34
CA LYS A 78 -14.64 -30.24 2.27
C LYS A 78 -15.22 -30.21 0.85
N ALA A 79 -16.52 -30.48 0.70
CA ALA A 79 -17.19 -30.51 -0.60
C ALA A 79 -17.59 -29.11 -1.10
N PHE A 80 -17.62 -28.11 -0.22
CA PHE A 80 -17.86 -26.72 -0.59
C PHE A 80 -16.59 -26.09 -1.16
N ASP A 81 -16.69 -25.45 -2.32
CA ASP A 81 -15.59 -24.63 -2.83
C ASP A 81 -15.50 -23.36 -2.00
N ASP A 82 -14.38 -23.18 -1.31
CA ASP A 82 -13.99 -21.90 -0.72
C ASP A 82 -13.75 -20.87 -1.84
N GLU A 83 -14.80 -20.13 -2.20
CA GLU A 83 -14.72 -18.99 -3.12
C GLU A 83 -13.87 -17.84 -2.55
N SER A 84 -13.49 -17.91 -1.28
CA SER A 84 -12.62 -16.94 -0.59
C SER A 84 -11.15 -17.00 -0.99
N LYS A 85 -10.68 -18.13 -1.54
CA LYS A 85 -9.27 -18.35 -1.91
C LYS A 85 -8.73 -17.37 -2.96
N PRO A 86 -9.41 -17.12 -4.10
CA PRO A 86 -8.90 -16.18 -5.11
C PRO A 86 -8.81 -14.73 -4.59
N LEU A 87 -9.72 -14.32 -3.68
CA LEU A 87 -9.68 -12.98 -3.09
C LEU A 87 -8.48 -12.82 -2.15
N LEU A 88 -8.21 -13.83 -1.33
CA LEU A 88 -7.04 -13.85 -0.45
C LEU A 88 -5.73 -13.89 -1.23
N THR A 89 -5.65 -14.71 -2.29
CA THR A 89 -4.47 -14.75 -3.17
C THR A 89 -4.24 -13.43 -3.90
N ALA A 90 -5.31 -12.79 -4.38
CA ALA A 90 -5.23 -11.46 -4.98
C ALA A 90 -4.74 -10.42 -3.97
N GLY A 91 -5.26 -10.44 -2.73
CA GLY A 91 -4.84 -9.54 -1.66
C GLY A 91 -3.35 -9.62 -1.35
N VAL A 92 -2.78 -10.83 -1.26
CA VAL A 92 -1.35 -11.05 -0.96
C VAL A 92 -0.43 -10.47 -2.03
N VAL A 93 -0.83 -10.49 -3.31
CA VAL A 93 -0.01 -9.96 -4.42
C VAL A 93 -0.25 -8.47 -4.66
N LEU A 94 -1.50 -8.00 -4.53
CA LEU A 94 -1.87 -6.63 -4.86
C LEU A 94 -1.41 -5.63 -3.79
N LEU A 95 -1.47 -6.00 -2.51
CA LEU A 95 -1.04 -5.15 -1.39
C LEU A 95 0.40 -4.66 -1.50
N PRO A 96 1.42 -5.51 -1.72
CA PRO A 96 2.80 -5.04 -1.85
C PRO A 96 3.01 -4.15 -3.08
N ILE A 97 2.29 -4.40 -4.18
CA ILE A 97 2.38 -3.56 -5.39
C ILE A 97 1.83 -2.16 -5.11
N LEU A 98 0.65 -2.06 -4.48
CA LEU A 98 0.07 -0.78 -4.10
C LEU A 98 0.95 -0.03 -3.09
N PHE A 99 1.49 -0.75 -2.11
CA PHE A 99 2.39 -0.16 -1.11
C PHE A 99 3.68 0.38 -1.74
N CYS A 100 4.36 -0.41 -2.56
CA CYS A 100 5.57 0.01 -3.29
C CYS A 100 5.28 1.15 -4.27
N GLY A 101 4.16 1.09 -5.00
CA GLY A 101 3.72 2.15 -5.91
C GLY A 101 3.50 3.48 -5.18
N SER A 102 2.81 3.44 -4.03
CA SER A 102 2.56 4.65 -3.24
C SER A 102 3.85 5.30 -2.72
N LEU A 103 4.82 4.50 -2.25
CA LEU A 103 6.13 4.99 -1.82
C LEU A 103 6.93 5.60 -2.96
N PHE A 104 6.86 5.02 -4.17
CA PHE A 104 7.53 5.56 -5.34
C PHE A 104 6.97 6.93 -5.74
N LEU A 105 5.63 7.07 -5.75
CA LEU A 105 4.96 8.34 -6.05
C LEU A 105 5.29 9.41 -5.00
N LEU A 106 5.31 9.06 -3.72
CA LEU A 106 5.72 9.97 -2.65
C LEU A 106 7.17 10.46 -2.81
N ARG A 107 8.08 9.56 -3.22
CA ARG A 107 9.48 9.93 -3.49
C ARG A 107 9.62 10.86 -4.68
N GLN A 108 8.90 10.61 -5.77
CA GLN A 108 8.88 11.51 -6.92
C GLN A 108 8.31 12.89 -6.57
N ALA A 109 7.18 12.94 -5.86
CA ALA A 109 6.57 14.20 -5.46
C ALA A 109 7.52 15.04 -4.58
N ARG A 110 8.31 14.41 -3.70
CA ARG A 110 9.33 15.11 -2.91
C ARG A 110 10.45 15.70 -3.76
N ARG A 111 10.91 14.99 -4.80
CA ARG A 111 11.95 15.51 -5.71
C ARG A 111 11.47 16.76 -6.45
N ILE A 112 10.28 16.70 -7.02
CA ILE A 112 9.69 17.83 -7.76
C ILE A 112 9.50 19.05 -6.85
N ARG A 113 9.05 18.87 -5.60
CA ARG A 113 8.93 19.97 -4.63
C ARG A 113 10.26 20.60 -4.26
N LEU A 114 11.32 19.81 -4.12
CA LEU A 114 12.66 20.32 -3.82
C LEU A 114 13.21 21.14 -4.99
N GLU A 115 13.03 20.68 -6.23
CA GLU A 115 13.46 21.43 -7.42
C GLU A 115 12.75 22.78 -7.54
N MET A 116 11.43 22.82 -7.29
CA MET A 116 10.69 24.07 -7.26
C MET A 116 11.19 25.02 -6.15
N ALA A 117 11.45 24.52 -4.94
CA ALA A 117 11.98 25.34 -3.85
C ALA A 117 13.39 25.91 -4.16
N ILE A 118 14.25 25.12 -4.82
CA ILE A 118 15.58 25.58 -5.25
C ILE A 118 15.47 26.63 -6.36
N SER A 119 14.53 26.48 -7.29
CA SER A 119 14.31 27.48 -8.35
C SER A 119 13.86 28.83 -7.77
N GLN A 120 12.93 28.83 -6.82
CA GLN A 120 12.45 30.05 -6.16
C GLN A 120 13.54 30.76 -5.36
N THR A 121 14.40 30.02 -4.67
CA THR A 121 15.52 30.63 -3.92
C THR A 121 16.56 31.25 -4.84
N ARG A 122 16.83 30.65 -6.01
CA ARG A 122 17.72 31.25 -7.04
C ARG A 122 17.13 32.53 -7.63
N GLU A 123 15.84 32.57 -7.91
CA GLU A 123 15.18 33.80 -8.39
C GLU A 123 15.19 34.90 -7.33
N ALA A 124 14.89 34.57 -6.08
CA ALA A 124 14.96 35.51 -4.96
C ALA A 124 16.38 36.07 -4.74
N GLN A 125 17.42 35.25 -4.92
CA GLN A 125 18.81 35.71 -4.84
C GLN A 125 19.20 36.64 -6.00
N LYS A 126 18.71 36.39 -7.22
CA LYS A 126 18.94 37.30 -8.35
C LYS A 126 18.32 38.68 -8.10
N ILE A 127 17.09 38.72 -7.61
CA ILE A 127 16.41 39.99 -7.28
C ILE A 127 17.18 40.76 -6.19
N ARG A 128 17.66 40.06 -5.14
CA ARG A 128 18.50 40.69 -4.10
C ARG A 128 19.81 41.25 -4.66
N LEU A 129 20.47 40.52 -5.55
CA LEU A 129 21.71 41.00 -6.19
C LEU A 129 21.47 42.22 -7.07
N GLU A 130 20.35 42.29 -7.79
CA GLU A 130 19.97 43.47 -8.57
C GLU A 130 19.67 44.68 -7.67
N GLN A 131 18.96 44.47 -6.56
CA GLN A 131 18.72 45.53 -5.57
C GLN A 131 20.03 46.06 -4.96
N ILE A 132 20.99 45.18 -4.64
CA ILE A 132 22.31 45.56 -4.12
C ILE A 132 23.10 46.34 -5.20
N LYS A 133 23.09 45.90 -6.46
CA LYS A 133 23.75 46.63 -7.54
C LYS A 133 23.14 48.02 -7.75
N ALA A 134 21.80 48.14 -7.68
CA ALA A 134 21.11 49.41 -7.80
C ALA A 134 21.45 50.37 -6.65
N SER A 135 21.53 49.89 -5.41
CA SER A 135 21.89 50.72 -4.25
C SER A 135 23.37 51.12 -4.23
N VAL A 136 24.28 50.23 -4.64
CA VAL A 136 25.72 50.54 -4.78
C VAL A 136 25.96 51.57 -5.89
N GLY A 137 25.26 51.46 -7.03
CA GLY A 137 25.34 52.43 -8.12
C GLY A 137 24.92 53.85 -7.72
N GLN A 138 23.91 53.99 -6.87
CA GLN A 138 23.47 55.29 -6.33
C GLN A 138 24.41 55.85 -5.24
N GLY A 139 25.15 54.98 -4.55
CA GLY A 139 26.19 55.39 -3.58
C GLY A 139 27.43 55.96 -4.26
N ALA A 140 27.86 55.37 -5.38
CA ALA A 140 29.06 55.81 -6.11
C ALA A 140 28.92 57.23 -6.70
N THR A 141 27.73 57.61 -7.19
CA THR A 141 27.50 58.97 -7.71
C THR A 141 27.42 60.02 -6.60
N LYS A 142 27.03 59.65 -5.38
CA LYS A 142 26.92 60.58 -4.24
C LYS A 142 28.25 60.91 -3.56
N TRP A 143 29.27 60.06 -3.74
CA TRP A 143 30.62 60.32 -3.23
C TRP A 143 31.47 61.18 -4.19
N SER A 144 31.15 61.17 -5.49
CA SER A 144 31.85 62.00 -6.48
C SER A 144 31.56 63.50 -6.35
N ASP A 145 30.40 63.89 -5.82
CA ASP A 145 30.03 65.30 -5.65
C ASP A 145 30.48 65.93 -4.31
N LYS A 146 31.06 65.15 -3.40
CA LYS A 146 31.54 65.64 -2.09
C LYS A 146 33.05 65.80 -1.98
N GLN A 147 33.82 65.49 -3.02
CA GLN A 147 35.28 65.66 -3.00
C GLN A 147 35.77 67.09 -3.32
N HIS A 148 34.87 68.06 -3.49
CA HIS A 148 35.25 69.46 -3.72
C HIS A 148 35.14 70.40 -2.51
N GLU A 149 34.78 69.91 -1.32
CA GLU A 149 34.66 70.78 -0.16
C GLU A 149 35.09 70.06 1.13
N GLY A 150 36.27 70.42 1.64
CA GLY A 150 36.62 70.18 3.04
C GLY A 150 38.05 69.71 3.29
N ASP A 151 38.99 70.66 3.34
CA ASP A 151 40.16 70.58 4.21
C ASP A 151 39.68 70.34 5.65
N PHE A 152 40.02 69.20 6.28
CA PHE A 152 40.09 69.16 7.74
C PHE A 152 40.92 68.00 8.31
N LYS A 153 42.01 68.41 8.96
CA LYS A 153 42.68 67.88 10.16
C LYS A 153 42.72 66.37 10.40
N SER A 154 43.95 65.86 10.26
CA SER A 154 44.49 64.69 10.96
C SER A 154 44.33 64.81 12.48
N THR A 155 43.65 63.84 13.08
CA THR A 155 43.89 63.44 14.47
C THR A 155 44.12 61.93 14.50
N SER A 156 45.28 61.57 15.03
CA SER A 156 45.65 60.24 15.49
C SER A 156 44.63 59.71 16.49
N SER A 157 44.40 58.40 16.47
CA SER A 157 44.70 57.49 17.59
C SER A 157 43.88 56.20 17.50
N ASP A 158 44.51 55.15 18.01
CA ASP A 158 43.96 53.89 18.51
C ASP A 158 43.76 52.75 17.50
N GLU A 159 44.85 51.99 17.39
CA GLU A 159 44.87 50.55 17.20
C GLU A 159 43.77 49.84 18.03
N GLN A 160 42.88 49.14 17.35
CA GLN A 160 42.23 47.95 17.92
C GLN A 160 42.48 46.76 17.01
N GLN A 161 43.40 45.93 17.47
CA GLN A 161 43.68 44.58 17.01
C GLN A 161 42.46 43.70 17.29
N ILE A 162 41.76 43.25 16.24
CA ILE A 162 40.72 42.22 16.35
C ILE A 162 41.31 40.93 15.80
N ASP A 163 41.72 40.07 16.72
CA ASP A 163 42.09 38.68 16.44
C ASP A 163 40.84 37.92 15.97
N HIS A 164 40.76 37.62 14.68
CA HIS A 164 39.83 36.63 14.16
C HIS A 164 40.47 35.24 14.23
N SER A 165 40.29 34.61 15.40
CA SER A 165 40.55 33.20 15.63
C SER A 165 39.70 32.32 14.70
N GLY A 166 40.32 31.23 14.25
CA GLY A 166 39.82 30.30 13.26
C GLY A 166 38.43 29.75 13.54
N SER A 167 37.63 29.70 12.47
CA SER A 167 36.37 28.96 12.43
C SER A 167 36.63 27.60 11.77
N ASP A 168 36.98 26.61 12.60
CA ASP A 168 37.03 25.21 12.20
C ASP A 168 35.62 24.70 11.81
N PRO A 169 35.41 24.18 10.60
CA PRO A 169 34.11 23.67 10.16
C PRO A 169 33.96 22.18 10.49
N ASP A 170 34.07 21.76 11.76
CA ASP A 170 33.99 20.32 12.09
C ASP A 170 33.05 19.93 13.25
N PHE A 171 32.20 20.84 13.74
CA PHE A 171 31.42 20.55 14.94
C PHE A 171 30.04 19.89 14.77
N ASN A 172 29.66 19.39 13.57
CA ASN A 172 28.27 18.95 13.34
C ASN A 172 28.04 17.54 12.79
N THR A 173 29.07 16.70 12.68
CA THR A 173 28.92 15.30 12.24
C THR A 173 28.79 14.30 13.41
N GLU A 174 29.28 14.64 14.61
CA GLU A 174 29.28 13.69 15.72
C GLU A 174 27.92 13.58 16.47
N ARG A 175 27.12 14.66 16.50
CA ARG A 175 25.79 14.64 17.12
C ARG A 175 24.74 13.87 16.31
N VAL A 176 24.88 13.84 14.98
CA VAL A 176 23.92 13.12 14.12
C VAL A 176 24.12 11.59 14.21
N SER A 177 25.36 11.11 14.44
CA SER A 177 25.62 9.66 14.54
C SER A 177 25.13 9.01 15.84
N LYS A 178 25.01 9.78 16.94
CA LYS A 178 24.51 9.27 18.24
C LYS A 178 22.99 9.11 18.28
N ILE A 179 22.24 9.93 17.54
CA ILE A 179 20.77 9.84 17.49
C ILE A 179 20.33 8.54 16.77
N ASP A 180 21.04 8.14 15.72
CA ASP A 180 20.66 6.98 14.90
C ASP A 180 20.86 5.62 15.62
N LYS A 181 21.81 5.54 16.57
CA LYS A 181 22.07 4.30 17.32
C LYS A 181 21.03 4.03 18.43
N ASN A 182 20.46 5.07 19.02
CA ASN A 182 19.45 4.90 20.07
C ASN A 182 18.07 4.55 19.50
N LEU A 183 17.71 5.07 18.32
CA LEU A 183 16.43 4.74 17.68
C LEU A 183 16.35 3.26 17.26
N LYS A 184 17.45 2.69 16.75
CA LYS A 184 17.52 1.27 16.38
C LYS A 184 17.37 0.32 17.58
N LYS A 185 17.86 0.71 18.76
CA LYS A 185 17.73 -0.10 19.98
C LYS A 185 16.30 -0.15 20.53
N GLU A 186 15.53 0.93 20.41
CA GLU A 186 14.13 0.92 20.86
C GLU A 186 13.21 0.10 19.95
N ILE A 187 13.42 0.16 18.63
CA ILE A 187 12.59 -0.59 17.67
C ILE A 187 12.78 -2.10 17.84
N PHE A 188 14.01 -2.57 18.12
CA PHE A 188 14.30 -3.98 18.34
C PHE A 188 13.78 -4.55 19.68
N LYS A 189 13.35 -3.69 20.61
CA LYS A 189 12.84 -4.13 21.92
C LYS A 189 11.31 -4.27 21.94
N LYS A 190 10.62 -3.83 20.88
CA LYS A 190 9.15 -3.87 20.73
C LYS A 190 8.66 -4.85 19.66
N LEU A 191 9.57 -5.54 18.98
CA LEU A 191 9.32 -6.71 18.14
C LEU A 191 9.69 -7.97 18.92
#